data_AF-A0A5C6VS26-F1
#
_entry.id   AF-A0A5C6VS26-F1
#
_cell.length_a   1.000
_cell.length_b   1.000
_cell.length_c   1.000
_cell.angle_alpha   90.00
_cell.angle_beta   90.00
_cell.angle_gamma   90.00
#
_symmetry.space_group_name_H-M   'P 1'
#
loop_
_entity.id
_entity.type
_entity.pdbx_description
1 polymer ?
#
loop_
_entity_poly.entity_id
_entity_poly.type
_entity_poly.pdbx_seq_one_letter_code
_entity_poly.pdbx_strand_id
1 'polypeptide(L)'
;MRIFCLCHLPPVFPLPKDTCFIGMGNYRDFPAGYHVSEIADELDALHPFLAGASGAFAIARILKRNNVSDGRVCLMLHRKFIAPQSFGNPAPNYPGMFVLNADAAARIDFTALMATIQTPYLLAQPFRVGNLYRQFASAHKIPDLLRYVAIAVELGVLTAEESSLFFSDDILIPCGVECGIFPTDVFLTIIDKLERVCVTFLRSHMPSSFDSYNRRALDFCNERLGSFFLKQVLSSSMQEVPAQYFGYMHTVGDTQEYVPGGMPVKSTQHKPYGNMGKSDHESVATSADAWDEQAYLAGNPDIAKAIVAGQIKSGYQHYVTYGRKEGRPINVKPHNGD
;
A
#
# COMPACT_ATOMS: atom_id res chain seq x y z
N MET A 1 -0.94 -25.46 -2.85
CA MET A 1 -0.96 -24.02 -2.53
C MET A 1 -0.12 -23.31 -3.58
N ARG A 2 -0.61 -22.21 -4.17
CA ARG A 2 0.12 -21.44 -5.18
C ARG A 2 0.81 -20.28 -4.48
N ILE A 3 2.13 -20.18 -4.58
CA ILE A 3 2.92 -19.21 -3.81
C ILE A 3 3.38 -18.10 -4.74
N PHE A 4 3.13 -16.86 -4.36
CA PHE A 4 3.52 -15.66 -5.08
C PHE A 4 4.41 -14.77 -4.23
N CYS A 5 5.43 -14.16 -4.84
CA CYS A 5 6.24 -13.12 -4.21
C CYS A 5 6.11 -11.80 -4.97
N LEU A 6 5.60 -10.77 -4.28
CA LEU A 6 5.48 -9.41 -4.81
C LEU A 6 6.78 -8.64 -4.60
N CYS A 7 7.45 -8.24 -5.69
CA CYS A 7 8.78 -7.66 -5.64
C CYS A 7 8.94 -6.45 -6.57
N HIS A 8 9.33 -5.30 -6.01
CA HIS A 8 9.89 -4.15 -6.75
C HIS A 8 11.40 -3.98 -6.48
N LEU A 9 11.96 -4.89 -5.69
CA LEU A 9 13.35 -5.06 -5.31
C LEU A 9 13.61 -6.57 -5.10
N PRO A 10 14.87 -7.02 -5.15
CA PRO A 10 15.23 -8.40 -4.84
C PRO A 10 14.71 -8.84 -3.46
N PRO A 11 14.13 -10.05 -3.35
CA PRO A 11 13.79 -10.59 -2.05
C PRO A 11 15.00 -10.75 -1.14
N VAL A 12 14.82 -10.43 0.15
CA VAL A 12 15.89 -10.42 1.16
C VAL A 12 15.85 -11.64 2.08
N PHE A 13 15.11 -12.68 1.68
CA PHE A 13 15.06 -13.97 2.36
C PHE A 13 14.78 -15.10 1.35
N PRO A 14 15.14 -16.36 1.68
CA PRO A 14 14.88 -17.49 0.80
C PRO A 14 13.39 -17.71 0.59
N LEU A 15 12.99 -18.04 -0.63
CA LEU A 15 11.61 -18.37 -0.97
C LEU A 15 11.48 -19.86 -1.31
N PRO A 16 10.30 -20.48 -1.13
CA PRO A 16 10.04 -21.82 -1.63
C PRO A 16 10.36 -21.93 -3.12
N LYS A 17 10.90 -23.07 -3.57
CA LYS A 17 11.38 -23.26 -4.95
C LYS A 17 10.32 -22.98 -6.02
N ASP A 18 9.06 -23.31 -5.76
CA ASP A 18 7.95 -23.17 -6.70
C ASP A 18 7.24 -21.81 -6.59
N THR A 19 7.91 -20.80 -6.03
CA THR A 19 7.36 -19.44 -5.91
C THR A 19 7.30 -18.78 -7.28
N CYS A 20 6.12 -18.26 -7.64
CA CYS A 20 5.92 -17.41 -8.80
C CYS A 20 6.21 -15.95 -8.43
N PHE A 21 7.20 -15.33 -9.05
CA PHE A 21 7.58 -13.95 -8.76
C PHE A 21 6.68 -12.99 -9.55
N ILE A 22 6.24 -11.92 -8.91
CA ILE A 22 5.47 -10.84 -9.51
C ILE A 22 6.29 -9.56 -9.41
N GLY A 23 7.06 -9.31 -10.46
CA GLY A 23 7.93 -8.13 -10.58
C GLY A 23 7.11 -6.87 -10.83
N MET A 24 7.47 -5.77 -10.17
CA MET A 24 6.82 -4.47 -10.30
C MET A 24 7.82 -3.34 -10.53
N GLY A 25 7.40 -2.32 -11.29
CA GLY A 25 8.21 -1.13 -11.54
C GLY A 25 9.49 -1.43 -12.32
N ASN A 26 10.64 -1.12 -11.72
CA ASN A 26 11.94 -1.25 -12.40
C ASN A 26 12.61 -2.61 -12.16
N TYR A 27 12.09 -3.45 -11.27
CA TYR A 27 12.72 -4.71 -10.94
C TYR A 27 12.32 -5.81 -11.92
N ARG A 28 13.30 -6.32 -12.67
CA ARG A 28 13.11 -7.30 -13.75
C ARG A 28 13.88 -8.61 -13.53
N ASP A 29 14.74 -8.66 -12.52
CA ASP A 29 15.69 -9.75 -12.33
C ASP A 29 15.17 -10.81 -11.34
N PHE A 30 14.23 -11.63 -11.79
CA PHE A 30 13.65 -12.72 -10.99
C PHE A 30 13.66 -14.05 -11.77
N PRO A 31 13.79 -15.20 -11.08
CA PRO A 31 14.10 -16.47 -11.73
C PRO A 31 12.92 -17.10 -12.50
N ALA A 32 11.69 -16.92 -12.01
CA ALA A 32 10.50 -17.48 -12.62
C ALA A 32 9.26 -16.67 -12.21
N GLY A 33 8.46 -16.23 -13.17
CA GLY A 33 7.29 -15.42 -12.88
C GLY A 33 6.96 -14.45 -13.99
N TYR A 34 6.32 -13.35 -13.62
CA TYR A 34 5.83 -12.34 -14.55
C TYR A 34 6.15 -10.94 -14.01
N HIS A 35 6.48 -10.01 -14.90
CA HIS A 35 6.38 -8.60 -14.56
C HIS A 35 4.92 -8.14 -14.72
N VAL A 36 4.47 -7.21 -13.88
CA VAL A 36 3.10 -6.65 -13.95
C VAL A 36 2.79 -6.10 -15.35
N SER A 37 3.75 -5.45 -16.01
CA SER A 37 3.60 -4.93 -17.39
C SER A 37 3.26 -6.01 -18.44
N GLU A 38 3.67 -7.27 -18.22
CA GLU A 38 3.35 -8.39 -19.13
C GLU A 38 1.91 -8.88 -18.94
N ILE A 39 1.33 -8.61 -17.76
CA ILE A 39 -0.02 -9.02 -17.41
C ILE A 39 -1.01 -7.89 -17.67
N ALA A 40 -0.65 -6.68 -17.27
CA ALA A 40 -1.50 -5.51 -17.18
C ALA A 40 -0.63 -4.24 -17.20
N ASP A 41 -0.27 -3.78 -18.41
CA ASP A 41 0.55 -2.58 -18.61
C ASP A 41 -0.02 -1.35 -17.90
N GLU A 42 -1.34 -1.22 -17.85
CA GLU A 42 -2.00 -0.12 -17.14
C GLU A 42 -1.81 -0.18 -15.61
N LEU A 43 -1.64 -1.37 -15.03
CA LEU A 43 -1.38 -1.52 -13.60
C LEU A 43 0.08 -1.21 -13.28
N ASP A 44 1.01 -1.53 -14.18
CA ASP A 44 2.42 -1.18 -14.03
C ASP A 44 2.63 0.33 -14.10
N ALA A 45 1.97 1.00 -15.05
CA ALA A 45 1.96 2.46 -15.13
C ALA A 45 1.45 3.15 -13.85
N LEU A 46 0.54 2.47 -13.11
CA LEU A 46 -0.03 2.94 -11.85
C LEU A 46 0.71 2.44 -10.60
N HIS A 47 1.71 1.56 -10.74
CA HIS A 47 2.51 1.03 -9.62
C HIS A 47 3.01 2.11 -8.64
N PRO A 48 3.46 3.31 -9.08
CA PRO A 48 3.91 4.33 -8.12
C PRO A 48 2.83 4.78 -7.11
N PHE A 49 1.56 4.58 -7.42
CA PHE A 49 0.42 4.89 -6.54
C PHE A 49 -0.19 3.64 -5.89
N LEU A 50 -0.18 2.52 -6.61
CA LEU A 50 -0.72 1.23 -6.14
C LEU A 50 0.25 0.48 -5.23
N ALA A 51 1.55 0.73 -5.31
CA ALA A 51 2.58 -0.04 -4.63
C ALA A 51 2.36 -1.56 -4.79
N GLY A 52 2.31 -2.30 -3.68
CA GLY A 52 2.12 -3.75 -3.68
C GLY A 52 0.80 -4.21 -4.31
N ALA A 53 -0.25 -3.39 -4.23
CA ALA A 53 -1.56 -3.72 -4.78
C ALA A 53 -1.52 -4.02 -6.28
N SER A 54 -0.64 -3.36 -7.04
CA SER A 54 -0.47 -3.63 -8.48
C SER A 54 -0.09 -5.10 -8.75
N GLY A 55 0.79 -5.68 -7.92
CA GLY A 55 1.15 -7.09 -7.99
C GLY A 55 0.00 -8.01 -7.57
N ALA A 56 -0.74 -7.65 -6.51
CA ALA A 56 -1.90 -8.45 -6.06
C ALA A 56 -3.00 -8.51 -7.14
N PHE A 57 -3.25 -7.39 -7.83
CA PHE A 57 -4.20 -7.31 -8.94
C PHE A 57 -3.71 -8.15 -10.15
N ALA A 58 -2.41 -8.09 -10.46
CA ALA A 58 -1.82 -8.93 -11.50
C ALA A 58 -1.97 -10.43 -11.20
N ILE A 59 -1.79 -10.85 -9.94
CA ILE A 59 -2.03 -12.24 -9.50
C ILE A 59 -3.48 -12.65 -9.79
N ALA A 60 -4.47 -11.83 -9.41
CA ALA A 60 -5.87 -12.13 -9.66
C ALA A 60 -6.16 -12.30 -11.17
N ARG A 61 -5.58 -11.45 -12.02
CA ARG A 61 -5.69 -11.55 -13.47
C ARG A 61 -5.02 -12.82 -14.02
N ILE A 62 -3.84 -13.20 -13.52
CA ILE A 62 -3.17 -14.45 -13.89
C ILE A 62 -4.07 -15.65 -13.54
N LEU A 63 -4.58 -15.72 -12.31
CA LEU A 63 -5.42 -16.83 -11.86
C LEU A 63 -6.68 -16.96 -12.73
N LYS A 64 -7.36 -15.84 -12.99
CA LYS A 64 -8.55 -15.80 -13.86
C LYS A 64 -8.26 -16.23 -15.29
N ARG A 65 -7.17 -15.74 -15.91
CA ARG A 65 -6.76 -16.14 -17.27
C ARG A 65 -6.49 -17.64 -17.38
N ASN A 66 -6.06 -18.26 -16.28
CA ASN A 66 -5.81 -19.70 -16.20
C ASN A 66 -7.02 -20.49 -15.67
N ASN A 67 -8.20 -19.88 -15.53
CA ASN A 67 -9.41 -20.49 -14.98
C ASN A 67 -9.20 -21.12 -13.59
N VAL A 68 -8.38 -20.50 -12.75
CA VAL A 68 -8.09 -20.95 -11.40
C VAL A 68 -8.98 -20.20 -10.41
N SER A 69 -9.86 -20.94 -9.72
CA SER A 69 -10.75 -20.39 -8.68
C SER A 69 -10.72 -21.16 -7.36
N ASP A 70 -10.04 -22.30 -7.30
CA ASP A 70 -10.05 -23.23 -6.16
C ASP A 70 -8.68 -23.35 -5.47
N GLY A 71 -8.65 -24.01 -4.32
CA GLY A 71 -7.43 -24.21 -3.55
C GLY A 71 -6.98 -22.94 -2.81
N ARG A 72 -5.68 -22.80 -2.57
CA ARG A 72 -5.12 -21.73 -1.73
C ARG A 72 -4.03 -20.93 -2.45
N VAL A 73 -4.06 -19.62 -2.26
CA VAL A 73 -2.99 -18.69 -2.69
C VAL A 73 -2.22 -18.20 -1.48
N CYS A 74 -0.90 -18.10 -1.60
CA CYS A 74 0.00 -17.51 -0.62
C CYS A 74 0.66 -16.30 -1.26
N LEU A 75 0.57 -15.14 -0.60
CA LEU A 75 1.23 -13.91 -1.00
C LEU A 75 2.32 -13.59 0.03
N MET A 76 3.55 -13.47 -0.45
CA MET A 76 4.70 -12.96 0.28
C MET A 76 5.19 -11.69 -0.42
N LEU A 77 5.84 -10.80 0.31
CA LEU A 77 6.49 -9.62 -0.27
C LEU A 77 8.01 -9.83 -0.23
N HIS A 78 8.76 -9.10 -1.07
CA HIS A 78 10.23 -9.19 -1.13
C HIS A 78 10.94 -9.12 0.24
N ARG A 79 10.33 -8.46 1.23
CA ARG A 79 10.87 -8.34 2.60
C ARG A 79 9.87 -8.65 3.70
N LYS A 80 8.67 -9.16 3.40
CA LYS A 80 7.67 -9.49 4.42
C LYS A 80 7.00 -10.82 4.15
N PHE A 81 6.68 -11.52 5.22
CA PHE A 81 5.94 -12.77 5.17
C PHE A 81 5.12 -12.96 6.44
N ILE A 82 4.25 -13.96 6.43
CA ILE A 82 3.50 -14.41 7.61
C ILE A 82 3.84 -15.88 7.85
N ALA A 83 4.11 -16.23 9.11
CA ALA A 83 4.43 -17.58 9.51
C ALA A 83 3.62 -18.03 10.74
N PRO A 84 3.36 -19.34 10.90
CA PRO A 84 2.64 -19.87 12.07
C PRO A 84 3.41 -19.70 13.39
N GLN A 85 4.72 -19.48 13.32
CA GLN A 85 5.60 -19.22 14.46
C GLN A 85 6.36 -17.91 14.28
N SER A 86 6.77 -17.30 15.40
CA SER A 86 7.56 -16.07 15.38
C SER A 86 9.04 -16.36 15.12
N PHE A 87 9.72 -15.36 14.56
CA PHE A 87 11.15 -15.37 14.25
C PHE A 87 11.67 -13.96 14.48
N GLY A 88 12.91 -13.82 14.97
CA GLY A 88 13.46 -12.51 15.31
C GLY A 88 12.77 -11.88 16.51
N ASN A 89 12.77 -10.55 16.56
CA ASN A 89 12.30 -9.77 17.72
C ASN A 89 11.05 -8.96 17.37
N PRO A 90 10.13 -8.73 18.31
CA PRO A 90 9.02 -7.82 18.08
C PRO A 90 9.51 -6.39 17.79
N ALA A 91 8.91 -5.73 16.80
CA ALA A 91 9.18 -4.35 16.46
C ALA A 91 8.58 -3.42 17.54
N PRO A 92 9.35 -2.48 18.12
CA PRO A 92 8.84 -1.60 19.17
C PRO A 92 7.83 -0.57 18.65
N ASN A 93 7.83 -0.29 17.34
CA ASN A 93 7.07 0.79 16.71
C ASN A 93 5.87 0.31 15.86
N TYR A 94 5.65 -1.01 15.75
CA TYR A 94 4.53 -1.57 14.99
C TYR A 94 3.94 -2.81 15.70
N PRO A 95 2.70 -2.73 16.23
CA PRO A 95 2.04 -3.84 16.90
C PRO A 95 1.97 -5.10 16.04
N GLY A 96 2.46 -6.23 16.56
CA GLY A 96 2.39 -7.53 15.90
C GLY A 96 3.41 -7.78 14.78
N MET A 97 4.28 -6.82 14.47
CA MET A 97 5.39 -7.02 13.53
C MET A 97 6.61 -7.61 14.24
N PHE A 98 7.26 -8.58 13.61
CA PHE A 98 8.54 -9.12 14.00
C PHE A 98 9.62 -8.71 13.00
N VAL A 99 10.82 -8.37 13.48
CA VAL A 99 11.96 -7.99 12.66
C VAL A 99 13.10 -8.97 12.84
N LEU A 100 13.67 -9.39 11.72
CA LEU A 100 14.86 -10.23 11.65
C LEU A 100 15.79 -9.72 10.54
N ASN A 101 17.09 -9.97 10.69
CA ASN A 101 18.07 -9.65 9.65
C ASN A 101 18.13 -10.75 8.57
N ALA A 102 18.80 -10.45 7.46
CA ALA A 102 18.91 -11.38 6.32
C ALA A 102 19.55 -12.72 6.71
N ASP A 103 20.56 -12.73 7.59
CA ASP A 103 21.21 -13.97 8.04
C ASP A 103 20.28 -14.87 8.86
N ALA A 104 19.46 -14.29 9.73
CA ALA A 104 18.45 -15.02 10.47
C ALA A 104 17.37 -15.56 9.55
N ALA A 105 16.93 -14.76 8.57
CA ALA A 105 15.95 -15.19 7.57
C ALA A 105 16.49 -16.31 6.67
N ALA A 106 17.78 -16.27 6.31
CA ALA A 106 18.46 -17.27 5.49
C ALA A 106 18.52 -18.67 6.14
N ARG A 107 18.38 -18.75 7.48
CA ARG A 107 18.36 -20.01 8.23
C ARG A 107 16.98 -20.67 8.28
N ILE A 108 15.94 -20.01 7.79
CA ILE A 108 14.58 -20.55 7.79
C ILE A 108 14.40 -21.42 6.54
N ASP A 109 14.01 -22.69 6.74
CA ASP A 109 13.53 -23.53 5.65
C ASP A 109 12.07 -23.16 5.32
N PHE A 110 11.90 -22.19 4.43
CA PHE A 110 10.58 -21.75 3.99
C PHE A 110 9.80 -22.84 3.24
N THR A 111 10.48 -23.79 2.59
CA THR A 111 9.79 -24.89 1.89
C THR A 111 9.14 -25.81 2.92
N ALA A 112 9.90 -26.23 3.93
CA ALA A 112 9.37 -27.04 5.03
C ALA A 112 8.30 -26.27 5.82
N LEU A 113 8.54 -25.00 6.14
CA LEU A 113 7.59 -24.16 6.86
C LEU A 113 6.24 -24.08 6.13
N MET A 114 6.25 -23.77 4.83
CA MET A 114 5.03 -23.65 4.03
C MET A 114 4.28 -24.99 3.89
N ALA A 115 5.01 -26.11 3.87
CA ALA A 115 4.40 -27.45 3.83
C ALA A 115 3.64 -27.81 5.12
N THR A 116 3.97 -27.19 6.27
CA THR A 116 3.23 -27.43 7.52
C THR A 116 1.84 -26.79 7.54
N ILE A 117 1.59 -25.79 6.69
CA ILE A 117 0.36 -24.99 6.75
C ILE A 117 -0.74 -25.68 5.96
N GLN A 118 -1.64 -26.35 6.68
CA GLN A 118 -2.81 -27.06 6.11
C GLN A 118 -4.11 -26.27 6.24
N THR A 119 -4.11 -25.18 7.00
CA THR A 119 -5.29 -24.33 7.21
C THR A 119 -5.67 -23.55 5.94
N PRO A 120 -6.97 -23.26 5.73
CA PRO A 120 -7.43 -22.44 4.61
C PRO A 120 -6.85 -21.02 4.64
N TYR A 121 -6.61 -20.49 5.84
CA TYR A 121 -6.06 -19.17 6.06
C TYR A 121 -4.75 -19.20 6.85
N LEU A 122 -3.90 -18.21 6.58
CA LEU A 122 -2.84 -17.75 7.49
C LEU A 122 -2.72 -16.23 7.32
N LEU A 123 -3.32 -15.51 8.26
CA LEU A 123 -3.51 -14.07 8.27
C LEU A 123 -2.59 -13.41 9.29
N ALA A 124 -2.35 -12.10 9.17
CA ALA A 124 -1.65 -11.37 10.22
C ALA A 124 -2.55 -11.30 11.47
N GLN A 125 -1.93 -11.30 12.66
CA GLN A 125 -2.69 -11.11 13.88
C GLN A 125 -3.44 -9.76 13.86
N PRO A 126 -4.76 -9.76 14.15
CA PRO A 126 -5.52 -8.54 14.24
C PRO A 126 -5.08 -7.72 15.45
N PHE A 127 -5.10 -6.39 15.32
CA PHE A 127 -4.91 -5.50 16.46
C PHE A 127 -5.94 -4.38 16.49
N ARG A 128 -6.14 -3.81 17.68
CA ARG A 128 -7.09 -2.72 17.87
C ARG A 128 -6.49 -1.38 17.41
N VAL A 129 -7.16 -0.75 16.48
CA VAL A 129 -6.92 0.64 16.04
C VAL A 129 -7.86 1.64 16.74
N GLY A 130 -8.88 1.14 17.44
CA GLY A 130 -9.87 1.93 18.18
C GLY A 130 -10.92 2.56 17.28
N ASN A 131 -10.50 3.29 16.24
CA ASN A 131 -11.38 3.80 15.20
C ASN A 131 -10.56 4.03 13.92
N LEU A 132 -10.90 3.31 12.86
CA LEU A 132 -10.15 3.27 11.60
C LEU A 132 -10.08 4.64 10.94
N TYR A 133 -11.17 5.40 10.91
CA TYR A 133 -11.16 6.76 10.38
C TYR A 133 -10.18 7.67 11.14
N ARG A 134 -10.25 7.70 12.47
CA ARG A 134 -9.36 8.53 13.31
C ARG A 134 -7.91 8.07 13.22
N GLN A 135 -7.67 6.76 13.13
CA GLN A 135 -6.34 6.21 12.97
C GLN A 135 -5.75 6.55 11.60
N PHE A 136 -6.54 6.53 10.53
CA PHE A 136 -6.07 6.99 9.23
C PHE A 136 -5.77 8.49 9.26
N ALA A 137 -6.64 9.29 9.91
CA ALA A 137 -6.49 10.73 10.03
C ALA A 137 -5.21 11.18 10.73
N SER A 138 -4.69 10.37 11.65
CA SER A 138 -3.49 10.71 12.41
C SER A 138 -2.20 10.52 11.61
N ALA A 139 -2.24 9.75 10.51
CA ALA A 139 -1.06 9.38 9.72
C ALA A 139 -1.15 9.79 8.24
N HIS A 140 -2.36 10.01 7.70
CA HIS A 140 -2.61 10.20 6.28
C HIS A 140 -3.63 11.31 6.00
N LYS A 141 -3.73 11.72 4.73
CA LYS A 141 -4.67 12.74 4.28
C LYS A 141 -6.08 12.18 4.18
N ILE A 142 -6.95 12.60 5.11
CA ILE A 142 -8.36 12.20 5.16
C ILE A 142 -9.12 12.33 3.83
N PRO A 143 -8.90 13.38 3.00
CA PRO A 143 -9.60 13.47 1.71
C PRO A 143 -9.38 12.27 0.79
N ASP A 144 -8.26 11.56 0.90
CA ASP A 144 -8.00 10.37 0.07
C ASP A 144 -8.88 9.21 0.52
N LEU A 145 -8.98 8.96 1.84
CA LEU A 145 -9.87 7.93 2.38
C LEU A 145 -11.34 8.23 2.08
N LEU A 146 -11.77 9.48 2.25
CA LEU A 146 -13.16 9.88 1.96
C LEU A 146 -13.52 9.67 0.49
N ARG A 147 -12.64 10.06 -0.43
CA ARG A 147 -12.84 9.82 -1.88
C ARG A 147 -12.81 8.33 -2.21
N TYR A 148 -11.88 7.58 -1.64
CA TYR A 148 -11.77 6.13 -1.83
C TYR A 148 -13.05 5.42 -1.41
N VAL A 149 -13.60 5.76 -0.23
CA VAL A 149 -14.85 5.18 0.26
C VAL A 149 -16.06 5.65 -0.55
N ALA A 150 -16.12 6.93 -0.96
CA ALA A 150 -17.19 7.41 -1.83
C ALA A 150 -17.24 6.62 -3.15
N ILE A 151 -16.08 6.41 -3.79
CA ILE A 151 -15.96 5.58 -4.99
C ILE A 151 -16.37 4.13 -4.71
N ALA A 152 -15.97 3.56 -3.57
CA ALA A 152 -16.40 2.22 -3.19
C ALA A 152 -17.94 2.11 -3.06
N VAL A 153 -18.61 3.15 -2.54
CA VAL A 153 -20.07 3.20 -2.48
C VAL A 153 -20.70 3.35 -3.86
N GLU A 154 -20.19 4.27 -4.68
CA GLU A 154 -20.67 4.50 -6.06
C GLU A 154 -20.54 3.24 -6.95
N LEU A 155 -19.49 2.45 -6.75
CA LEU A 155 -19.26 1.20 -7.47
C LEU A 155 -20.06 0.01 -6.92
N GLY A 156 -20.83 0.19 -5.84
CA GLY A 156 -21.54 -0.88 -5.13
C GLY A 156 -20.59 -1.90 -4.48
N VAL A 157 -19.34 -1.51 -4.22
CA VAL A 157 -18.36 -2.31 -3.46
C VAL A 157 -18.67 -2.26 -1.97
N LEU A 158 -19.14 -1.11 -1.49
CA LEU A 158 -19.73 -0.91 -0.17
C LEU A 158 -21.15 -0.38 -0.31
N THR A 159 -22.04 -0.76 0.60
CA THR A 159 -23.27 -0.01 0.84
C THR A 159 -23.01 1.24 1.67
N ALA A 160 -23.97 2.17 1.70
CA ALA A 160 -23.89 3.34 2.56
C ALA A 160 -23.76 2.95 4.05
N GLU A 161 -24.48 1.92 4.49
CA GLU A 161 -24.41 1.40 5.86
C GLU A 161 -23.03 0.79 6.16
N GLU A 162 -22.51 -0.07 5.28
CA GLU A 162 -21.18 -0.65 5.43
C GLU A 162 -20.07 0.41 5.44
N SER A 163 -20.23 1.52 4.72
CA SER A 163 -19.26 2.62 4.75
C SER A 163 -19.14 3.24 6.16
N SER A 164 -20.26 3.36 6.89
CA SER A 164 -20.26 3.84 8.27
C SER A 164 -19.59 2.84 9.21
N LEU A 165 -19.89 1.54 9.04
CA LEU A 165 -19.25 0.46 9.80
C LEU A 165 -17.75 0.44 9.56
N PHE A 166 -17.32 0.54 8.30
CA PHE A 166 -15.92 0.60 7.88
C PHE A 166 -15.17 1.76 8.54
N PHE A 167 -15.73 2.98 8.54
CA PHE A 167 -15.09 4.12 9.22
C PHE A 167 -15.00 3.94 10.73
N SER A 168 -16.00 3.30 11.33
CA SER A 168 -16.07 3.07 12.77
C SER A 168 -15.25 1.88 13.26
N ASP A 169 -14.76 1.05 12.35
CA ASP A 169 -14.11 -0.21 12.65
C ASP A 169 -12.92 -0.03 13.59
N ASP A 170 -12.81 -0.90 14.59
CA ASP A 170 -11.82 -0.81 15.66
C ASP A 170 -10.71 -1.87 15.54
N ILE A 171 -10.82 -2.81 14.60
CA ILE A 171 -9.88 -3.92 14.40
C ILE A 171 -9.30 -3.87 12.99
N LEU A 172 -7.97 -3.94 12.88
CA LEU A 172 -7.27 -4.07 11.61
C LEU A 172 -6.55 -5.43 11.54
N ILE A 173 -6.72 -6.16 10.43
CA ILE A 173 -5.86 -7.27 10.01
C ILE A 173 -4.80 -6.68 9.06
N PRO A 174 -3.52 -6.58 9.48
CA PRO A 174 -2.48 -5.97 8.66
C PRO A 174 -2.29 -6.66 7.31
N CYS A 175 -1.86 -5.88 6.31
CA CYS A 175 -1.76 -6.28 4.90
C CYS A 175 -3.09 -6.64 4.21
N GLY A 176 -4.22 -6.72 4.92
CA GLY A 176 -5.50 -7.12 4.34
C GLY A 176 -5.39 -8.48 3.62
N VAL A 177 -5.54 -8.48 2.30
CA VAL A 177 -5.39 -9.67 1.44
C VAL A 177 -4.11 -9.69 0.59
N GLU A 178 -3.19 -8.74 0.83
CA GLU A 178 -1.97 -8.56 0.04
C GLU A 178 -0.73 -9.25 0.65
N CYS A 179 -0.88 -9.92 1.80
CA CYS A 179 0.12 -10.80 2.40
C CYS A 179 -0.57 -11.86 3.26
N GLY A 180 -0.18 -13.13 3.11
CA GLY A 180 -0.78 -14.25 3.84
C GLY A 180 -1.29 -15.37 2.95
N ILE A 181 -2.04 -16.31 3.53
CA ILE A 181 -2.65 -17.45 2.83
C ILE A 181 -4.17 -17.32 2.88
N PHE A 182 -4.81 -17.53 1.73
CA PHE A 182 -6.25 -17.39 1.55
C PHE A 182 -6.81 -18.50 0.65
N PRO A 183 -8.08 -18.91 0.83
CA PRO A 183 -8.83 -19.57 -0.23
C PRO A 183 -8.83 -18.70 -1.50
N THR A 184 -8.66 -19.34 -2.65
CA THR A 184 -8.44 -18.62 -3.92
C THR A 184 -9.66 -17.81 -4.35
N ASP A 185 -10.86 -18.34 -4.15
CA ASP A 185 -12.15 -17.68 -4.40
C ASP A 185 -12.35 -16.45 -3.51
N VAL A 186 -11.99 -16.55 -2.23
CA VAL A 186 -12.05 -15.43 -1.28
C VAL A 186 -11.08 -14.33 -1.68
N PHE A 187 -9.83 -14.68 -2.02
CA PHE A 187 -8.83 -13.73 -2.50
C PHE A 187 -9.32 -13.00 -3.76
N LEU A 188 -9.79 -13.74 -4.77
CA LEU A 188 -10.28 -13.16 -6.03
C LEU A 188 -11.47 -12.22 -5.78
N THR A 189 -12.42 -12.62 -4.92
CA THR A 189 -13.60 -11.82 -4.60
C THR A 189 -13.23 -10.48 -3.96
N ILE A 190 -12.28 -10.48 -3.02
CA ILE A 190 -11.86 -9.26 -2.33
C ILE A 190 -10.99 -8.40 -3.25
N ILE A 191 -10.01 -8.99 -3.92
CA ILE A 191 -9.10 -8.25 -4.81
C ILE A 191 -9.85 -7.57 -5.95
N ASP A 192 -10.86 -8.20 -6.53
CA ASP A 192 -11.68 -7.58 -7.59
C ASP A 192 -12.36 -6.30 -7.12
N LYS A 193 -12.88 -6.31 -5.89
CA LYS A 193 -13.47 -5.12 -5.28
C LYS A 193 -12.43 -4.02 -5.11
N LEU A 194 -11.26 -4.35 -4.57
CA LEU A 194 -10.18 -3.39 -4.34
C LEU A 194 -9.63 -2.81 -5.67
N GLU A 195 -9.37 -3.64 -6.67
CA GLU A 195 -8.89 -3.21 -7.99
C GLU A 195 -9.85 -2.21 -8.63
N ARG A 196 -11.15 -2.51 -8.61
CA ARG A 196 -12.17 -1.61 -9.17
C ARG A 196 -12.16 -0.24 -8.51
N VAL A 197 -12.04 -0.18 -7.18
CA VAL A 197 -11.99 1.11 -6.45
C VAL A 197 -10.69 1.85 -6.76
N CYS A 198 -9.54 1.20 -6.67
CA CYS A 198 -8.23 1.81 -6.94
C CYS A 198 -8.11 2.36 -8.36
N VAL A 199 -8.48 1.57 -9.37
CA VAL A 199 -8.39 1.98 -10.78
C VAL A 199 -9.34 3.13 -11.06
N THR A 200 -10.56 3.11 -10.50
CA THR A 200 -11.53 4.21 -10.65
C THR A 200 -11.03 5.48 -9.94
N PHE A 201 -10.47 5.34 -8.74
CA PHE A 201 -9.85 6.45 -8.01
C PHE A 201 -8.76 7.10 -8.86
N LEU A 202 -7.81 6.32 -9.37
CA LEU A 202 -6.68 6.86 -10.12
C LEU A 202 -7.10 7.48 -11.46
N ARG A 203 -8.14 6.94 -12.12
CA ARG A 203 -8.66 7.53 -13.36
C ARG A 203 -9.36 8.87 -13.13
N SER A 204 -10.13 8.99 -12.05
CA SER A 204 -10.94 10.19 -11.77
C SER A 204 -10.18 11.23 -10.96
N HIS A 205 -9.23 10.80 -10.14
CA HIS A 205 -8.55 11.60 -9.13
C HIS A 205 -7.07 11.18 -9.04
N MET A 206 -6.30 11.49 -10.09
CA MET A 206 -4.83 11.38 -10.01
C MET A 206 -4.31 12.34 -8.93
N PRO A 207 -3.60 11.87 -7.91
CA PRO A 207 -3.03 12.76 -6.92
C PRO A 207 -2.00 13.71 -7.56
N SER A 208 -2.20 15.02 -7.40
CA SER A 208 -1.47 16.07 -8.14
C SER A 208 -0.03 16.30 -7.68
N SER A 209 0.32 15.90 -6.46
CA SER A 209 1.70 15.91 -5.94
C SER A 209 1.73 15.17 -4.61
N PHE A 210 2.64 14.23 -4.40
CA PHE A 210 2.96 13.76 -3.06
C PHE A 210 4.44 13.41 -2.95
N ASP A 211 5.01 13.72 -1.80
CA ASP A 211 6.18 13.02 -1.27
C ASP A 211 5.98 11.49 -1.34
N SER A 212 7.08 10.74 -1.25
CA SER A 212 7.05 9.28 -1.42
C SER A 212 6.15 8.53 -0.42
N TYR A 213 5.75 9.15 0.70
CA TYR A 213 4.87 8.56 1.70
C TYR A 213 3.40 8.67 1.30
N ASN A 214 2.92 9.89 0.98
CA ASN A 214 1.53 10.11 0.60
C ASN A 214 1.19 9.54 -0.77
N ARG A 215 2.19 9.24 -1.61
CA ARG A 215 1.99 8.55 -2.90
C ARG A 215 1.32 7.18 -2.74
N ARG A 216 1.49 6.54 -1.58
CA ARG A 216 0.95 5.21 -1.26
C ARG A 216 -0.35 5.25 -0.46
N ALA A 217 -1.06 6.38 -0.39
CA ALA A 217 -2.31 6.49 0.35
C ALA A 217 -3.33 5.39 -0.03
N LEU A 218 -3.37 4.98 -1.31
CA LEU A 218 -4.23 3.90 -1.78
C LEU A 218 -3.87 2.52 -1.23
N ASP A 219 -2.57 2.21 -1.08
CA ASP A 219 -2.08 0.97 -0.45
C ASP A 219 -2.62 0.86 0.99
N PHE A 220 -2.60 1.97 1.74
CA PHE A 220 -3.15 2.03 3.09
C PHE A 220 -4.69 1.95 3.12
N CYS A 221 -5.38 2.49 2.10
CA CYS A 221 -6.83 2.33 1.96
C CYS A 221 -7.19 0.88 1.63
N ASN A 222 -6.43 0.22 0.75
CA ASN A 222 -6.60 -1.18 0.38
C ASN A 222 -6.40 -2.12 1.56
N GLU A 223 -5.35 -1.92 2.35
CA GLU A 223 -5.11 -2.70 3.57
C GLU A 223 -6.35 -2.70 4.48
N ARG A 224 -6.91 -1.51 4.70
CA ARG A 224 -8.09 -1.30 5.55
C ARG A 224 -9.34 -1.93 4.98
N LEU A 225 -9.66 -1.65 3.71
CA LEU A 225 -10.87 -2.17 3.08
C LEU A 225 -10.78 -3.70 2.87
N GLY A 226 -9.60 -4.21 2.52
CA GLY A 226 -9.31 -5.64 2.44
C GLY A 226 -9.48 -6.33 3.79
N SER A 227 -8.97 -5.73 4.87
CA SER A 227 -9.21 -6.20 6.24
C SER A 227 -10.70 -6.23 6.60
N PHE A 228 -11.45 -5.17 6.27
CA PHE A 228 -12.89 -5.11 6.52
C PHE A 228 -13.65 -6.25 5.82
N PHE A 229 -13.40 -6.47 4.52
CA PHE A 229 -14.02 -7.57 3.79
C PHE A 229 -13.59 -8.94 4.29
N LEU A 230 -12.33 -9.11 4.66
CA LEU A 230 -11.84 -10.37 5.22
C LEU A 230 -12.57 -10.72 6.52
N LYS A 231 -12.79 -9.74 7.39
CA LYS A 231 -13.56 -9.95 8.62
C LYS A 231 -15.03 -10.29 8.35
N GLN A 232 -15.67 -9.66 7.36
CA GLN A 232 -17.02 -10.03 6.94
C GLN A 232 -17.08 -11.47 6.41
N VAL A 233 -16.11 -11.89 5.60
CA VAL A 233 -16.03 -13.29 5.11
C VAL A 233 -15.88 -14.25 6.29
N LEU A 234 -15.00 -13.96 7.23
CA LEU A 234 -14.77 -14.80 8.40
C LEU A 234 -16.01 -14.88 9.32
N SER A 235 -16.67 -13.76 9.60
CA SER A 235 -17.85 -13.72 10.49
C SER A 235 -19.11 -14.30 9.85
N SER A 236 -19.24 -14.22 8.53
CA SER A 236 -20.37 -14.82 7.80
C SER A 236 -20.24 -16.34 7.66
N SER A 237 -19.01 -16.87 7.68
CA SER A 237 -18.75 -18.30 7.50
C SER A 237 -18.52 -19.06 8.80
N MET A 238 -18.22 -18.37 9.90
CA MET A 238 -17.80 -19.00 11.16
C MET A 238 -18.31 -18.22 12.38
N GLN A 239 -18.79 -18.95 13.38
CA GLN A 239 -19.18 -18.36 14.68
C GLN A 239 -17.96 -17.90 15.48
N GLU A 240 -16.86 -18.65 15.39
CA GLU A 240 -15.57 -18.32 16.00
C GLU A 240 -14.45 -18.60 14.99
N VAL A 241 -13.53 -17.66 14.83
CA VAL A 241 -12.40 -17.81 13.90
C VAL A 241 -11.28 -18.60 14.60
N PRO A 242 -10.85 -19.76 14.06
CA PRO A 242 -9.79 -20.55 14.67
C PRO A 242 -8.49 -19.76 14.85
N ALA A 243 -7.89 -19.82 16.05
CA ALA A 243 -6.65 -19.10 16.35
C ALA A 243 -5.49 -19.45 15.38
N GLN A 244 -5.45 -20.70 14.91
CA GLN A 244 -4.51 -21.20 13.91
C GLN A 244 -4.59 -20.52 12.53
N TYR A 245 -5.63 -19.71 12.27
CA TYR A 245 -5.71 -18.89 11.06
C TYR A 245 -4.89 -17.61 11.17
N PHE A 246 -4.36 -17.28 12.35
CA PHE A 246 -3.57 -16.08 12.59
C PHE A 246 -2.12 -16.44 12.87
N GLY A 247 -1.22 -15.91 12.06
CA GLY A 247 0.23 -16.05 12.18
C GLY A 247 0.92 -14.75 12.56
N TYR A 248 2.22 -14.85 12.75
CA TYR A 248 3.11 -13.74 13.05
C TYR A 248 3.53 -13.08 11.74
N MET A 249 3.43 -11.76 11.67
CA MET A 249 3.89 -10.99 10.51
C MET A 249 5.34 -10.59 10.73
N HIS A 250 6.17 -10.80 9.71
CA HIS A 250 7.61 -10.52 9.75
C HIS A 250 8.00 -9.52 8.68
N THR A 251 9.02 -8.72 8.98
CA THR A 251 9.78 -7.93 8.01
C THR A 251 11.26 -8.25 8.17
N VAL A 252 11.95 -8.41 7.04
CA VAL A 252 13.40 -8.54 7.03
C VAL A 252 14.02 -7.16 6.81
N GLY A 253 15.00 -6.81 7.63
CA GLY A 253 15.67 -5.51 7.57
C GLY A 253 16.85 -5.40 8.53
N ASP A 254 17.59 -4.29 8.42
CA ASP A 254 18.85 -4.09 9.14
C ASP A 254 18.67 -3.43 10.52
N THR A 255 17.48 -2.90 10.81
CA THR A 255 17.13 -2.22 12.06
C THR A 255 16.16 -3.05 12.88
N GLN A 256 16.14 -2.85 14.20
CA GLN A 256 15.14 -3.48 15.08
C GLN A 256 13.75 -2.82 14.95
N GLU A 257 13.69 -1.59 14.45
CA GLU A 257 12.43 -0.91 14.12
C GLU A 257 11.94 -1.27 12.73
N TYR A 258 10.61 -1.32 12.57
CA TYR A 258 10.01 -1.42 11.24
C TYR A 258 10.04 -0.06 10.54
N VAL A 259 10.63 -0.03 9.33
CA VAL A 259 10.69 1.17 8.49
C VAL A 259 9.81 1.00 7.24
N PRO A 260 8.68 1.73 7.11
CA PRO A 260 7.81 1.61 5.94
C PRO A 260 8.50 2.03 4.64
N GLY A 261 8.40 1.19 3.60
CA GLY A 261 8.79 1.58 2.23
C GLY A 261 10.28 1.86 1.99
N GLY A 262 11.18 1.42 2.87
CA GLY A 262 12.63 1.55 2.65
C GLY A 262 13.16 2.99 2.71
N MET A 263 12.44 3.92 3.36
CA MET A 263 12.95 5.26 3.59
C MET A 263 14.18 5.19 4.52
N PRO A 264 15.29 5.90 4.24
CA PRO A 264 16.36 6.02 5.22
C PRO A 264 15.81 6.66 6.50
N VAL A 265 16.29 6.21 7.65
CA VAL A 265 16.00 6.78 8.98
C VAL A 265 16.54 8.20 9.02
N LYS A 266 15.83 9.16 8.42
CA LYS A 266 16.04 10.59 8.64
C LYS A 266 14.84 11.08 9.40
N SER A 267 14.99 11.17 10.73
CA SER A 267 14.37 12.09 11.71
C SER A 267 13.04 12.80 11.38
N THR A 268 12.15 12.26 10.55
CA THR A 268 10.75 12.66 10.51
C THR A 268 10.10 11.97 11.68
N GLN A 269 9.54 12.75 12.62
CA GLN A 269 8.73 12.28 13.73
C GLN A 269 7.71 11.22 13.24
N HIS A 270 8.11 9.95 13.29
CA HIS A 270 7.23 8.82 13.05
C HIS A 270 6.32 8.78 14.26
N LYS A 271 5.05 9.15 14.10
CA LYS A 271 4.06 8.89 15.16
C LYS A 271 3.76 7.39 15.11
N PRO A 272 4.15 6.60 16.13
CA PRO A 272 3.89 5.16 16.12
C PRO A 272 2.37 4.91 16.05
N TYR A 273 2.00 3.77 15.46
CA TYR A 273 0.63 3.26 15.51
C TYR A 273 0.22 3.13 16.99
N GLY A 274 -0.66 4.03 17.47
CA GLY A 274 -1.24 3.95 18.81
C GLY A 274 -1.03 5.14 19.74
N ASN A 275 -0.28 6.20 19.38
CA ASN A 275 -0.09 7.33 20.30
C ASN A 275 -1.05 8.50 20.02
N MET A 276 -2.22 8.51 20.68
CA MET A 276 -3.02 9.72 20.87
C MET A 276 -2.34 10.57 21.96
N GLY A 277 -1.43 11.47 21.56
CA GLY A 277 -0.77 12.35 22.52
C GLY A 277 -0.08 13.53 21.85
N LYS A 278 -0.73 14.70 21.97
CA LYS A 278 -0.29 16.11 21.83
C LYS A 278 0.57 16.54 20.62
N SER A 279 0.13 17.68 20.09
CA SER A 279 0.77 18.51 19.06
C SER A 279 2.13 19.02 19.54
N ASP A 280 3.12 19.07 18.66
CA ASP A 280 4.15 20.10 18.66
C ASP A 280 4.60 20.37 17.22
N HIS A 281 4.71 21.66 16.91
CA HIS A 281 5.21 22.22 15.66
C HIS A 281 6.72 21.98 15.54
N GLU A 282 7.22 21.64 14.35
CA GLU A 282 8.43 22.25 13.74
C GLU A 282 8.81 21.59 12.41
N SER A 283 9.17 22.45 11.46
CA SER A 283 9.44 22.16 10.05
C SER A 283 10.94 21.99 9.77
N VAL A 284 11.31 21.00 8.95
CA VAL A 284 12.57 21.03 8.19
C VAL A 284 12.34 20.46 6.80
N ALA A 285 12.59 21.28 5.78
CA ALA A 285 12.37 21.01 4.35
C ALA A 285 13.65 20.49 3.66
N THR A 286 13.52 19.64 2.64
CA THR A 286 14.61 19.31 1.71
C THR A 286 14.13 19.20 0.26
N SER A 287 14.56 20.18 -0.54
CA SER A 287 15.02 20.13 -1.94
C SER A 287 14.21 19.42 -3.04
N ALA A 288 12.90 19.18 -2.84
CA ALA A 288 11.90 19.18 -3.91
C ALA A 288 11.06 20.48 -3.94
N ASP A 289 11.35 21.40 -3.00
CA ASP A 289 10.52 22.54 -2.57
C ASP A 289 10.67 23.84 -3.40
N ALA A 290 11.27 23.81 -4.59
CA ALA A 290 11.58 25.05 -5.33
C ALA A 290 10.43 25.58 -6.22
N TRP A 291 9.29 24.90 -6.29
CA TRP A 291 8.13 25.37 -7.07
C TRP A 291 7.11 26.08 -6.19
N ASP A 292 6.95 27.38 -6.39
CA ASP A 292 5.90 28.18 -5.75
C ASP A 292 4.82 28.55 -6.78
N GLU A 293 3.76 27.74 -6.81
CA GLU A 293 2.60 27.91 -7.70
C GLU A 293 1.96 29.30 -7.52
N GLN A 294 1.85 29.79 -6.28
CA GLN A 294 1.22 31.08 -6.01
C GLN A 294 2.09 32.23 -6.53
N ALA A 295 3.39 32.18 -6.31
CA ALA A 295 4.31 33.20 -6.83
C ALA A 295 4.36 33.19 -8.37
N TYR A 296 4.30 32.02 -8.99
CA TYR A 296 4.25 31.88 -10.45
C TYR A 296 2.95 32.45 -11.04
N LEU A 297 1.79 32.18 -10.42
CA LEU A 297 0.50 32.70 -10.89
C LEU A 297 0.36 34.21 -10.64
N ALA A 298 0.96 34.74 -9.57
CA ALA A 298 1.03 36.18 -9.32
C ALA A 298 1.84 36.93 -10.40
N GLY A 299 2.93 36.32 -10.90
CA GLY A 299 3.74 36.84 -11.99
C GLY A 299 3.17 36.59 -13.40
N ASN A 300 2.18 35.70 -13.53
CA ASN A 300 1.60 35.28 -14.81
C ASN A 300 0.05 35.25 -14.76
N PRO A 301 -0.62 36.41 -14.68
CA PRO A 301 -2.08 36.48 -14.45
C PRO A 301 -2.92 35.90 -15.59
N ASP A 302 -2.39 35.83 -16.80
CA ASP A 302 -2.99 35.17 -17.96
C ASP A 302 -3.12 33.65 -17.73
N ILE A 303 -2.14 33.04 -17.09
CA ILE A 303 -2.16 31.62 -16.73
C ILE A 303 -3.14 31.37 -15.58
N ALA A 304 -3.21 32.27 -14.61
CA ALA A 304 -4.23 32.20 -13.57
C ALA A 304 -5.66 32.22 -14.15
N LYS A 305 -5.91 33.08 -15.15
CA LYS A 305 -7.20 33.11 -15.86
C LYS A 305 -7.48 31.84 -16.66
N ALA A 306 -6.47 31.27 -17.32
CA ALA A 306 -6.60 30.02 -18.06
C ALA A 306 -6.91 28.81 -17.14
N ILE A 307 -6.40 28.82 -15.90
CA ILE A 307 -6.74 27.83 -14.88
C ILE A 307 -8.18 27.98 -14.41
N VAL A 308 -8.63 29.21 -14.14
CA VAL A 308 -10.03 29.49 -13.77
C VAL A 308 -11.00 29.10 -14.89
N ALA A 309 -10.59 29.28 -16.15
CA ALA A 309 -11.36 28.86 -17.32
C ALA A 309 -11.27 27.35 -17.62
N GLY A 310 -10.53 26.57 -16.82
CA GLY A 310 -10.37 25.12 -16.97
C GLY A 310 -9.52 24.69 -18.18
N GLN A 311 -8.82 25.61 -18.83
CA GLN A 311 -8.03 25.37 -20.04
C GLN A 311 -6.63 24.79 -19.71
N ILE A 312 -6.13 25.05 -18.50
CA ILE A 312 -4.84 24.56 -17.99
C ILE A 312 -5.03 24.06 -16.56
N LYS A 313 -4.38 22.95 -16.17
CA LYS A 313 -4.61 22.33 -14.85
C LYS A 313 -3.82 22.98 -13.73
N SER A 314 -2.67 23.59 -14.02
CA SER A 314 -1.85 24.35 -13.07
C SER A 314 -0.81 25.24 -13.78
N GLY A 315 -0.31 26.24 -13.07
CA GLY A 315 0.83 27.06 -13.45
C GLY A 315 2.09 26.21 -13.63
N TYR A 316 2.27 25.16 -12.83
CA TYR A 316 3.38 24.20 -13.03
C TYR A 316 3.28 23.50 -14.39
N GLN A 317 2.10 23.00 -14.75
CA GLN A 317 1.87 22.35 -16.03
C GLN A 317 2.18 23.33 -17.18
N HIS A 318 1.71 24.57 -17.06
CA HIS A 318 2.03 25.61 -18.03
C HIS A 318 3.54 25.84 -18.13
N TYR A 319 4.23 26.00 -17.01
CA TYR A 319 5.66 26.30 -16.98
C TYR A 319 6.51 25.19 -17.60
N VAL A 320 6.24 23.93 -17.25
CA VAL A 320 6.98 22.77 -17.78
C VAL A 320 6.73 22.58 -19.28
N THR A 321 5.51 22.86 -19.73
CA THR A 321 5.10 22.59 -21.12
C THR A 321 5.45 23.75 -22.07
N TYR A 322 5.25 24.99 -21.62
CA TYR A 322 5.37 26.20 -22.43
C TYR A 322 6.23 27.29 -21.74
N GLY A 323 5.97 27.58 -20.47
CA GLY A 323 6.53 28.75 -19.79
C GLY A 323 8.07 28.79 -19.71
N ARG A 324 8.77 27.64 -19.65
CA ARG A 324 10.23 27.58 -19.72
C ARG A 324 10.78 28.02 -21.08
N LYS A 325 10.08 27.70 -22.17
CA LYS A 325 10.44 28.12 -23.54
C LYS A 325 10.03 29.55 -23.83
N GLU A 326 8.98 30.04 -23.18
CA GLU A 326 8.52 31.43 -23.24
C GLU A 326 9.38 32.39 -22.40
N GLY A 327 10.37 31.88 -21.65
CA GLY A 327 11.25 32.70 -20.81
C GLY A 327 10.57 33.28 -19.56
N ARG A 328 9.44 32.71 -19.12
CA ARG A 328 8.73 33.20 -17.94
C ARG A 328 9.52 32.90 -16.66
N PRO A 329 9.82 33.88 -15.81
CA PRO A 329 10.65 33.67 -14.63
C PRO A 329 9.96 32.77 -13.60
N ILE A 330 10.73 31.88 -12.96
CA ILE A 330 10.29 31.17 -11.75
C ILE A 330 10.64 32.05 -10.56
N ASN A 331 9.65 32.54 -9.83
CA ASN A 331 9.92 33.15 -8.54
C ASN A 331 10.10 32.05 -7.51
N VAL A 332 11.35 31.75 -7.21
CA VAL A 332 11.76 30.82 -6.14
C VAL A 332 11.68 31.58 -4.81
N LYS A 333 11.18 30.95 -3.75
CA LYS A 333 11.23 31.56 -2.40
C LYS A 333 12.70 31.84 -2.04
N PRO A 334 13.06 33.05 -1.59
CA PRO A 334 14.41 33.31 -1.11
C PRO A 334 14.68 32.46 0.13
N HIS A 335 15.85 31.82 0.15
CA HIS A 335 16.38 31.14 1.33
C HIS A 335 16.94 32.23 2.25
N ASN A 336 16.22 32.60 3.31
CA ASN A 336 16.75 33.51 4.33
C ASN A 336 17.67 32.72 5.25
N GLY A 337 18.97 32.82 5.02
CA GLY A 337 20.01 32.46 5.98
C GLY A 337 20.79 33.71 6.35
N ASP A 338 20.73 34.06 7.64
CA ASP A 338 21.76 34.76 8.42
C ASP A 338 21.70 34.22 9.85
#